data_AF-A0AB39HHN1-F1
#
_entry.id   AF-A0AB39HHN1-F1
#
_cell.length_a   1.000
_cell.length_b   1.000
_cell.length_c   1.000
_cell.angle_alpha   90.00
_cell.angle_beta   90.00
_cell.angle_gamma   90.00
#
_symmetry.space_group_name_H-M   'P 1'
#
loop_
_entity.id
_entity.type
_entity.pdbx_description
1 polymer ?
#
loop_
_entity_poly.entity_id
_entity_poly.type
_entity_poly.pdbx_seq_one_letter_code
_entity_poly.pdbx_strand_id
1 'polypeptide(L)'
;MTKNTLDENIKTHMKENQITEMARNTLLHCEMCRVSYFHMKNTPIGSSIGRLIQLEKKLSVELIGLSSVSLFVKHIDNVNYYHDFDELIIHTEKLISDFKYLISSIENKELAKKISYWLAAIQIELDQIKNYL
;
A
#
# COMPACT_ATOMS: atom_id res chain seq x y z
N MET A 1 24.71 -30.26 -5.91
CA MET A 1 23.90 -29.18 -5.31
C MET A 1 22.44 -29.61 -5.35
N THR A 2 21.85 -29.76 -4.17
CA THR A 2 20.56 -30.42 -3.94
C THR A 2 19.40 -29.51 -4.30
N LYS A 3 18.44 -30.06 -5.05
CA LYS A 3 17.18 -29.45 -5.52
C LYS A 3 16.46 -28.57 -4.46
N ASN A 4 16.55 -28.94 -3.18
CA ASN A 4 16.00 -28.20 -2.05
C ASN A 4 16.51 -26.75 -1.91
N THR A 5 17.80 -26.50 -2.18
CA THR A 5 18.39 -25.16 -2.02
C THR A 5 17.93 -24.21 -3.13
N LEU A 6 17.67 -24.73 -4.34
CA LEU A 6 17.15 -23.94 -5.44
C LEU A 6 15.68 -23.54 -5.20
N ASP A 7 14.87 -24.47 -4.69
CA ASP A 7 13.46 -24.22 -4.38
C ASP A 7 13.27 -23.20 -3.24
N GLU A 8 14.14 -23.24 -2.21
CA GLU A 8 14.16 -22.25 -1.13
C GLU A 8 14.58 -20.85 -1.62
N ASN A 9 15.58 -20.79 -2.49
CA ASN A 9 16.03 -19.53 -3.09
C ASN A 9 14.95 -18.91 -4.00
N ILE A 10 14.25 -19.71 -4.81
CA ILE A 10 13.14 -19.26 -5.65
C ILE A 10 12.01 -18.71 -4.78
N LYS A 11 11.60 -19.43 -3.73
CA LYS A 11 10.55 -18.98 -2.81
C LYS A 11 10.90 -17.66 -2.11
N THR A 12 12.15 -17.52 -1.70
CA THR A 12 12.63 -16.30 -1.02
C THR A 12 12.57 -15.10 -1.97
N HIS A 13 13.08 -15.22 -3.20
CA HIS A 13 13.01 -14.15 -4.19
C HIS A 13 11.58 -13.79 -4.61
N MET A 14 10.68 -14.77 -4.73
CA MET A 14 9.27 -14.48 -5.04
C MET A 14 8.60 -13.66 -3.93
N LYS A 15 8.92 -13.93 -2.66
CA LYS A 15 8.42 -13.16 -1.50
C LYS A 15 8.98 -11.73 -1.47
N GLU A 16 10.28 -11.55 -1.73
CA GLU A 16 10.90 -10.23 -1.81
C GLU A 16 10.30 -9.37 -2.92
N ASN A 17 10.02 -9.98 -4.08
CA ASN A 17 9.36 -9.30 -5.20
C ASN A 17 7.93 -8.86 -4.82
N GLN A 18 7.19 -9.68 -4.08
CA GLN A 18 5.85 -9.33 -3.61
C GLN A 18 5.86 -8.14 -2.65
N ILE A 19 6.77 -8.11 -1.68
CA ILE A 19 6.90 -6.99 -0.73
C ILE A 19 7.30 -5.71 -1.47
N THR A 20 8.24 -5.81 -2.41
CA THR A 20 8.71 -4.68 -3.22
C THR A 20 7.60 -4.10 -4.08
N GLU A 21 6.82 -4.94 -4.75
CA GLU A 21 5.68 -4.52 -5.56
C GLU A 21 4.58 -3.86 -4.70
N MET A 22 4.33 -4.40 -3.50
CA MET A 22 3.38 -3.81 -2.56
C MET A 22 3.83 -2.44 -2.06
N ALA A 23 5.12 -2.26 -1.76
CA ALA A 23 5.67 -0.97 -1.40
C ALA A 23 5.49 0.05 -2.53
N ARG A 24 5.77 -0.36 -3.78
CA ARG A 24 5.58 0.47 -4.98
C ARG A 24 4.12 0.87 -5.18
N ASN A 25 3.19 -0.07 -5.09
CA ASN A 25 1.76 0.20 -5.28
C ASN A 25 1.22 1.12 -4.18
N THR A 26 1.69 0.97 -2.95
CA THR A 26 1.34 1.87 -1.83
C THR A 26 1.85 3.29 -2.08
N LEU A 27 3.08 3.44 -2.60
CA LEU A 27 3.62 4.76 -2.97
C LEU A 27 2.85 5.40 -4.12
N LEU A 28 2.51 4.63 -5.15
CA LEU A 28 1.69 5.11 -6.27
C LEU A 28 0.33 5.61 -5.77
N HIS A 29 -0.36 4.80 -4.96
CA HIS A 29 -1.64 5.16 -4.38
C HIS A 29 -1.55 6.43 -3.53
N CYS A 30 -0.50 6.57 -2.74
CA CYS A 30 -0.24 7.77 -1.95
C CYS A 30 -0.10 9.02 -2.82
N GLU A 31 0.60 8.95 -3.95
CA GLU A 31 0.72 10.08 -4.87
C GLU A 31 -0.62 10.41 -5.56
N MET A 32 -1.42 9.40 -5.92
CA MET A 32 -2.77 9.64 -6.45
C MET A 32 -3.67 10.32 -5.41
N CYS A 33 -3.64 9.86 -4.15
CA CYS A 33 -4.38 10.46 -3.03
C CYS A 33 -3.96 11.92 -2.76
N ARG A 34 -2.67 12.26 -2.91
CA ARG A 34 -2.17 13.63 -2.70
C ARG A 34 -2.83 14.63 -3.63
N VAL A 35 -3.13 14.24 -4.85
CA VAL A 35 -3.80 15.12 -5.80
C VAL A 35 -5.25 15.34 -5.39
N SER A 36 -6.00 14.28 -5.07
CA SER A 36 -7.37 14.41 -4.54
C SER A 36 -7.42 15.26 -3.26
N TYR A 37 -6.42 15.11 -2.37
CA TYR A 37 -6.30 15.94 -1.17
C TYR A 37 -6.14 17.42 -1.49
N PHE A 38 -5.34 17.78 -2.50
CA PHE A 38 -5.12 19.18 -2.87
C PHE A 38 -6.45 19.90 -3.20
N HIS A 39 -7.37 19.22 -3.87
CA HIS A 39 -8.68 19.75 -4.23
C HIS A 39 -9.66 19.79 -3.04
N MET A 40 -9.48 18.92 -2.04
CA MET A 40 -10.45 18.68 -0.98
C MET A 40 -10.00 19.08 0.43
N LYS A 41 -8.78 19.63 0.60
CA LYS A 41 -8.11 19.79 1.91
C LYS A 41 -8.91 20.48 3.01
N ASN A 42 -9.93 21.28 2.67
CA ASN A 42 -10.78 22.00 3.62
C ASN A 42 -12.14 21.33 3.88
N THR A 43 -12.29 20.05 3.51
CA THR A 43 -13.52 19.27 3.68
C THR A 43 -13.28 18.09 4.64
N PRO A 44 -14.34 17.50 5.23
CA PRO A 44 -14.22 16.26 5.99
C PRO A 44 -13.62 15.10 5.18
N ILE A 45 -13.99 14.98 3.89
CA ILE A 45 -13.39 14.01 2.94
C ILE A 45 -11.89 14.24 2.81
N GLY A 46 -11.48 15.49 2.57
CA GLY A 46 -10.07 15.84 2.45
C GLY A 46 -9.27 15.53 3.71
N SER A 47 -9.86 15.69 4.91
CA SER A 47 -9.20 15.30 6.16
C SER A 47 -8.92 13.80 6.22
N SER A 48 -9.85 12.96 5.75
CA SER A 48 -9.70 11.50 5.71
C SER A 48 -8.67 11.07 4.65
N ILE A 49 -8.70 11.66 3.45
CA ILE A 49 -7.66 11.46 2.42
C ILE A 49 -6.27 11.88 2.96
N GLY A 50 -6.21 12.99 3.70
CA GLY A 50 -4.97 13.45 4.33
C GLY A 50 -4.38 12.43 5.32
N ARG A 51 -5.22 11.76 6.10
CA ARG A 51 -4.79 10.68 7.01
C ARG A 51 -4.40 9.42 6.25
N LEU A 52 -5.14 9.06 5.19
CA LEU A 52 -4.82 7.94 4.31
C LEU A 52 -3.39 8.08 3.73
N ILE A 53 -3.03 9.26 3.20
CA ILE A 53 -1.67 9.56 2.71
C ILE A 53 -0.60 9.33 3.79
N GLN A 54 -0.87 9.73 5.04
CA GLN A 54 0.10 9.55 6.13
C GLN A 54 0.28 8.07 6.50
N LEU A 55 -0.81 7.31 6.52
CA LEU A 55 -0.80 5.88 6.81
C LEU A 55 -0.03 5.12 5.73
N GLU A 56 -0.32 5.39 4.46
CA GLU A 56 0.31 4.74 3.32
C GLU A 56 1.80 5.05 3.22
N LYS A 57 2.22 6.29 3.51
CA LYS A 57 3.65 6.63 3.60
C LYS A 57 4.36 5.81 4.66
N LYS A 58 3.80 5.71 5.88
CA LYS A 58 4.40 4.92 6.96
C LYS A 58 4.48 3.45 6.56
N LEU A 59 3.41 2.90 6.00
CA LEU A 59 3.36 1.52 5.52
C LEU A 59 4.39 1.26 4.41
N SER A 60 4.52 2.16 3.44
CA SER A 60 5.51 2.04 2.37
C SER A 60 6.95 2.02 2.89
N VAL A 61 7.29 2.86 3.88
CA VAL A 61 8.62 2.90 4.50
C VAL A 61 8.92 1.59 5.22
N GLU A 62 7.95 1.06 5.97
CA GLU A 62 8.10 -0.24 6.64
C GLU A 62 8.33 -1.36 5.61
N LEU A 63 7.58 -1.39 4.51
CA LEU A 63 7.75 -2.39 3.45
C LEU A 63 9.10 -2.26 2.74
N ILE A 64 9.56 -1.03 2.45
CA ILE A 64 10.88 -0.78 1.86
C ILE A 64 11.97 -1.30 2.78
N GLY A 65 11.89 -1.02 4.09
CA GLY A 65 12.86 -1.51 5.08
C GLY A 65 12.95 -3.03 5.18
N LEU A 66 11.92 -3.74 4.70
CA LEU A 66 11.86 -5.21 4.66
C LEU A 66 12.26 -5.79 3.31
N SER A 67 12.31 -4.98 2.26
CA SER A 67 12.88 -5.37 0.98
C SER A 67 14.41 -5.24 1.03
N SER A 68 15.12 -6.24 0.52
CA SER A 68 16.56 -6.19 0.26
C SER A 68 16.91 -5.27 -0.93
N VAL A 69 15.89 -4.79 -1.64
CA VAL A 69 16.00 -3.91 -2.79
C VAL A 69 16.00 -2.46 -2.33
N SER A 70 17.07 -1.73 -2.66
CA SER A 70 17.02 -0.26 -2.71
C SER A 70 15.93 0.12 -3.71
N LEU A 71 14.74 0.47 -3.20
CA LEU A 71 13.67 1.03 -4.01
C LEU A 71 14.13 2.42 -4.48
N PHE A 72 14.86 2.44 -5.60
CA PHE A 72 14.95 3.63 -6.41
C PHE A 72 13.53 3.92 -6.86
N VAL A 73 12.91 4.93 -6.25
CA VAL A 73 11.72 5.61 -6.77
C VAL A 73 12.16 6.33 -8.05
N LYS A 74 12.52 5.55 -9.09
CA LYS A 74 12.58 6.06 -10.45
C LYS A 74 11.17 6.56 -10.74
N HIS A 75 11.13 7.80 -11.20
CA HIS A 75 9.94 8.61 -11.36
C HIS A 75 8.68 7.79 -11.59
N ILE A 76 7.67 8.04 -10.75
CA ILE A 76 6.31 7.62 -11.04
C ILE A 76 5.85 8.51 -12.21
N ASP A 77 6.30 8.19 -13.42
CA ASP A 77 6.10 9.02 -14.62
C ASP A 77 4.64 9.04 -15.11
N ASN A 78 3.74 8.30 -14.45
CA ASN A 78 2.33 8.18 -14.79
C ASN A 78 1.44 8.12 -13.54
N VAL A 79 1.52 9.12 -12.65
CA VAL A 79 0.46 9.30 -11.64
C VAL A 79 -0.77 9.82 -12.38
N ASN A 80 -1.63 8.92 -12.84
CA ASN A 80 -2.96 9.31 -13.28
C ASN A 80 -3.74 9.83 -12.07
N TYR A 81 -4.46 10.92 -12.27
CA TYR A 81 -5.29 11.51 -11.24
C TYR A 81 -6.54 10.66 -11.04
N TYR A 82 -7.04 10.58 -9.81
CA TYR A 82 -8.41 10.12 -9.62
C TYR A 82 -9.35 11.15 -10.24
N HIS A 83 -10.05 10.74 -11.29
CA HIS A 83 -11.01 11.61 -11.99
C HIS A 83 -12.28 11.82 -11.16
N ASP A 84 -12.61 10.89 -10.27
CA ASP A 84 -13.69 10.95 -9.30
C ASP A 84 -13.37 10.14 -8.02
N PHE A 85 -14.28 10.17 -7.04
CA PHE A 85 -14.11 9.44 -5.78
C PHE A 85 -14.32 7.93 -5.91
N ASP A 86 -15.02 7.47 -6.94
CA ASP A 86 -15.24 6.04 -7.16
C ASP A 86 -13.92 5.36 -7.52
N GLU A 87 -13.09 6.02 -8.34
CA GLU A 87 -11.76 5.52 -8.69
C GLU A 87 -10.84 5.44 -7.45
N LEU A 88 -10.88 6.45 -6.57
CA LEU A 88 -10.13 6.42 -5.30
C LEU A 88 -10.56 5.24 -4.43
N ILE A 89 -11.88 5.04 -4.28
CA ILE A 89 -12.44 3.94 -3.50
C ILE A 89 -12.00 2.59 -4.07
N ILE A 90 -12.17 2.38 -5.38
CA ILE A 90 -11.81 1.13 -6.06
C ILE A 90 -10.32 0.80 -5.85
N HIS A 91 -9.45 1.79 -6.02
CA HIS A 91 -8.01 1.59 -5.84
C HIS A 91 -7.62 1.34 -4.39
N THR A 92 -8.27 2.02 -3.42
CA THR A 92 -8.03 1.78 -2.00
C THR A 92 -8.50 0.38 -1.60
N GLU A 93 -9.67 -0.07 -2.09
CA GLU A 93 -10.18 -1.42 -1.87
C GLU A 93 -9.26 -2.49 -2.45
N LYS A 94 -8.73 -2.25 -3.65
CA LYS A 94 -7.74 -3.13 -4.27
C LYS A 94 -6.47 -3.22 -3.42
N LEU A 95 -5.93 -2.07 -2.98
CA LEU A 95 -4.76 -2.03 -2.11
C LEU A 95 -5.00 -2.83 -0.81
N ILE A 96 -6.18 -2.68 -0.21
CA ILE A 96 -6.59 -3.42 0.97
C ILE A 96 -6.63 -4.94 0.69
N SER A 97 -7.20 -5.34 -0.44
CA SER A 97 -7.26 -6.75 -0.85
C SER A 97 -5.86 -7.34 -1.03
N ASP A 98 -4.97 -6.62 -1.72
CA ASP A 98 -3.59 -7.05 -1.95
C ASP A 98 -2.81 -7.20 -0.63
N PHE A 99 -3.04 -6.30 0.34
CA PHE A 99 -2.47 -6.44 1.68
C PHE A 99 -3.03 -7.63 2.46
N LYS A 100 -4.34 -7.92 2.37
CA LYS A 100 -4.93 -9.11 3.00
C LYS A 100 -4.28 -10.39 2.45
N TYR A 101 -4.06 -10.43 1.13
CA TYR A 101 -3.34 -11.52 0.50
C TYR A 101 -1.90 -11.63 1.03
N LEU A 102 -1.15 -10.53 1.08
CA LEU A 102 0.21 -10.50 1.62
C LEU A 102 0.27 -10.98 3.09
N ILE A 103 -0.64 -10.52 3.93
CA ILE A 103 -0.72 -10.95 5.34
C ILE A 103 -0.92 -12.46 5.43
N SER A 104 -1.76 -13.04 4.56
CA SER A 104 -2.02 -14.49 4.55
C SER A 104 -0.85 -15.33 4.04
N SER A 105 0.07 -14.74 3.27
CA SER A 105 1.21 -15.44 2.65
C SER A 105 2.54 -15.24 3.40
N ILE A 106 2.64 -14.24 4.27
CA ILE A 106 3.83 -13.96 5.08
C ILE A 106 3.91 -14.90 6.29
N GLU A 107 5.06 -15.57 6.44
CA GLU A 107 5.36 -16.44 7.59
C GLU A 107 5.75 -15.64 8.86
N ASN A 108 6.30 -14.44 8.68
CA ASN A 108 6.68 -13.56 9.78
C ASN A 108 5.43 -12.95 10.45
N LYS A 109 5.01 -13.56 11.56
CA LYS A 109 3.81 -13.17 12.31
C LYS A 109 3.85 -11.75 12.86
N GLU A 110 5.01 -11.27 13.29
CA GLU A 110 5.17 -9.90 13.79
C GLU A 110 4.99 -8.88 12.67
N LEU A 111 5.55 -9.16 11.50
CA LEU A 111 5.33 -8.35 10.32
C LEU A 111 3.86 -8.37 9.88
N ALA A 112 3.25 -9.54 9.79
CA ALA A 112 1.84 -9.68 9.45
C ALA A 112 0.94 -8.87 10.41
N LYS A 113 1.24 -8.88 11.71
CA LYS A 113 0.55 -8.09 12.73
C LYS A 113 0.71 -6.57 12.52
N LYS A 114 1.93 -6.10 12.23
CA LYS A 114 2.19 -4.69 11.93
C LYS A 114 1.45 -4.22 10.67
N ILE A 115 1.52 -4.99 9.59
CA ILE A 115 0.78 -4.68 8.35
C ILE A 115 -0.73 -4.67 8.61
N SER A 116 -1.24 -5.63 9.40
CA SER A 116 -2.66 -5.69 9.77
C SER A 116 -3.14 -4.44 10.52
N TYR A 117 -2.30 -3.87 11.40
CA TYR A 117 -2.62 -2.62 12.10
C TYR A 117 -2.76 -1.44 11.13
N TRP A 118 -1.80 -1.28 10.21
CA TRP A 118 -1.86 -0.23 9.19
C TRP A 118 -3.05 -0.40 8.25
N LEU A 119 -3.33 -1.66 7.86
CA LEU A 119 -4.45 -2.00 7.00
C LEU A 119 -5.80 -1.67 7.65
N ALA A 120 -5.96 -1.93 8.95
CA ALA A 120 -7.17 -1.56 9.68
C ALA A 120 -7.37 -0.04 9.72
N ALA A 121 -6.29 0.73 9.91
CA ALA A 121 -6.36 2.19 9.88
C ALA A 121 -6.75 2.71 8.48
N ILE A 122 -6.18 2.13 7.41
CA ILE A 122 -6.55 2.45 6.03
C ILE A 122 -8.04 2.15 5.76
N GLN A 123 -8.53 1.00 6.22
CA GLN A 123 -9.94 0.62 6.10
C GLN A 123 -10.87 1.63 6.79
N ILE A 124 -10.51 2.10 7.99
CA ILE A 124 -11.29 3.11 8.72
C ILE A 124 -11.39 4.41 7.91
N GLU A 125 -10.28 4.88 7.33
CA GLU A 125 -10.31 6.12 6.53
C GLU A 125 -11.08 5.94 5.22
N LEU A 126 -11.01 4.77 4.58
CA LEU A 126 -11.83 4.44 3.42
C LEU A 126 -13.33 4.46 3.77
N ASP A 127 -13.71 3.86 4.89
CA ASP A 127 -15.10 3.84 5.33
C ASP A 127 -15.60 5.25 5.66
N GLN A 128 -14.73 6.11 6.22
CA GLN A 128 -15.03 7.54 6.41
C GLN A 128 -15.26 8.24 5.07
N ILE A 129 -14.41 8.03 4.06
CA ILE A 129 -14.57 8.63 2.74
C ILE A 129 -15.93 8.23 2.14
N LYS A 130 -16.27 6.93 2.17
CA LYS A 130 -17.56 6.42 1.69
C LYS A 130 -18.76 7.02 2.40
N ASN A 131 -18.66 7.28 3.70
CA ASN A 131 -19.76 7.87 4.49
C ASN A 131 -20.03 9.34 4.18
N TYR A 132 -19.09 10.05 3.56
CA TYR A 132 -19.27 11.46 3.19
C TYR A 132 -19.76 11.66 1.75
N LEU A 133 -19.89 10.58 0.97
CA LEU A 133 -20.43 10.58 -0.39
C LEU A 133 -21.91 10.19 -0.36
#